data_AF-A0A922NVZ5-F1
#
_entry.id   AF-A0A922NVZ5-F1
#
_cell.length_a   1.000
_cell.length_b   1.000
_cell.length_c   1.000
_cell.angle_alpha   90.00
_cell.angle_beta   90.00
_cell.angle_gamma   90.00
#
_symmetry.space_group_name_H-M   'P 1'
#
loop_
_entity.id
_entity.type
_entity.pdbx_description
1 polymer ?
#
loop_
_entity_poly.entity_id
_entity_poly.type
_entity_poly.pdbx_seq_one_letter_code
_entity_poly.pdbx_strand_id
1 'polypeptide(L)'
;MIAKDDNALTCDLAETYNIYDYRQLPAYRVAVFAVGLRSNSRIKMALSGETESLDTLLLAGIYDNTNLLFWSKTKNGQSGANKPKSIVAELIGAKSQKANDVISFASGEEFKNARKKLLGGDG
;
A
#
# COMPACT_ATOMS: atom_id res chain seq x y z
N MET A 1 9.69 -4.41 -14.37
CA MET A 1 9.97 -3.51 -13.24
C MET A 1 9.95 -2.06 -13.71
N ILE A 2 10.93 -1.59 -14.49
CA ILE A 2 10.96 -0.20 -15.04
C ILE A 2 9.62 0.21 -15.67
N ALA A 3 9.08 -0.60 -16.59
CA ALA A 3 7.80 -0.30 -17.25
C ALA A 3 6.57 -0.33 -16.31
N LYS A 4 6.69 -0.96 -15.14
CA LYS A 4 5.60 -1.04 -14.15
C LYS A 4 5.59 0.21 -13.28
N ASP A 5 6.75 0.56 -12.72
CA ASP A 5 6.95 1.76 -11.92
C ASP A 5 8.47 2.03 -11.79
N ASP A 6 8.98 2.99 -12.55
CA ASP A 6 10.40 3.33 -12.56
C ASP A 6 10.86 4.03 -11.27
N ASN A 7 9.95 4.82 -10.68
CA ASN A 7 10.22 5.57 -9.46
C ASN A 7 10.31 4.63 -8.27
N ALA A 8 9.38 3.67 -8.16
CA ALA A 8 9.42 2.64 -7.12
C ALA A 8 10.74 1.84 -7.18
N LEU A 9 11.14 1.40 -8.38
CA LEU A 9 12.41 0.70 -8.56
C LEU A 9 13.60 1.57 -8.13
N THR A 10 13.62 2.84 -8.51
CA THR A 10 14.69 3.78 -8.14
C THR A 10 14.77 3.96 -6.62
N CYS A 11 13.63 4.16 -5.95
CA CYS A 11 13.56 4.26 -4.49
C CYS A 11 14.03 2.98 -3.80
N ASP A 12 13.62 1.81 -4.27
CA ASP A 12 14.00 0.54 -3.66
C ASP A 12 15.51 0.25 -3.81
N LEU A 13 16.10 0.59 -4.96
CA LEU A 13 17.54 0.47 -5.19
C LEU A 13 18.34 1.48 -4.36
N ALA A 14 17.84 2.70 -4.20
CA ALA A 14 18.44 3.70 -3.31
C ALA A 14 18.38 3.26 -1.85
N GLU A 15 17.22 2.81 -1.37
CA GLU A 15 17.01 2.37 0.01
C GLU A 15 17.84 1.12 0.36
N THR A 16 17.92 0.15 -0.55
CA THR A 16 18.57 -1.15 -0.26
C THR A 16 20.08 -1.15 -0.52
N TYR A 17 20.50 -0.49 -1.61
CA TYR A 17 21.87 -0.60 -2.12
C TYR A 17 22.60 0.75 -2.24
N ASN A 18 21.96 1.87 -1.88
CA ASN A 18 22.48 3.24 -2.06
C ASN A 18 22.78 3.58 -3.53
N ILE A 19 22.01 3.02 -4.46
CA ILE A 19 22.13 3.31 -5.90
C ILE A 19 21.07 4.34 -6.28
N TYR A 20 21.49 5.61 -6.36
CA TYR A 20 20.59 6.74 -6.64
C TYR A 20 20.33 6.95 -8.14
N ASP A 21 21.28 6.56 -8.99
CA ASP A 21 21.14 6.58 -10.44
C ASP A 21 21.61 5.26 -11.03
N TYR A 22 20.68 4.32 -11.15
CA TYR A 22 20.98 2.99 -11.68
C TYR A 22 21.28 3.00 -13.18
N ARG A 23 20.99 4.10 -13.91
CA ARG A 23 21.24 4.20 -15.36
C ARG A 23 22.73 4.23 -15.68
N GLN A 24 23.58 4.53 -14.70
CA GLN A 24 25.03 4.47 -14.81
C GLN A 24 25.57 3.03 -14.74
N LEU A 25 24.73 2.06 -14.37
CA LEU A 25 25.13 0.66 -14.23
C LEU A 25 24.74 -0.17 -15.46
N PRO A 26 25.49 -1.24 -15.78
CA PRO A 26 25.08 -2.18 -16.82
C PRO A 26 23.71 -2.78 -16.52
N ALA A 27 22.85 -2.89 -17.54
CA ALA A 27 21.48 -3.38 -17.40
C ALA A 27 21.37 -4.73 -16.68
N TYR A 28 22.30 -5.65 -16.95
CA TYR A 28 22.37 -6.95 -16.26
C TYR A 28 22.58 -6.81 -14.75
N ARG A 29 23.45 -5.89 -14.30
CA ARG A 29 23.70 -5.63 -12.88
C ARG A 29 22.47 -5.03 -12.20
N VAL A 30 21.78 -4.11 -12.87
CA VAL A 30 20.51 -3.54 -12.36
C VAL A 30 19.46 -4.64 -12.20
N ALA A 31 19.34 -5.56 -13.15
CA ALA A 31 18.42 -6.68 -13.07
C ALA A 31 18.71 -7.60 -11.88
N VAL A 32 19.99 -7.91 -11.61
CA VAL A 32 20.40 -8.70 -10.44
C VAL A 32 19.97 -8.02 -9.13
N PHE A 33 20.22 -6.71 -8.99
CA PHE A 33 19.80 -5.97 -7.80
C PHE A 33 18.28 -5.90 -7.66
N ALA A 34 17.57 -5.65 -8.75
CA ALA A 34 16.12 -5.55 -8.74
C ALA A 34 15.45 -6.88 -8.33
N VAL A 35 15.96 -8.02 -8.83
CA VAL A 35 15.52 -9.36 -8.42
C VAL A 35 15.88 -9.63 -6.95
N GLY A 36 17.01 -9.11 -6.47
CA GLY A 36 17.49 -9.26 -5.08
C GLY A 36 16.74 -8.44 -4.03
N LEU A 37 15.85 -7.52 -4.41
CA LEU A 37 15.04 -6.74 -3.48
C LEU A 37 14.15 -7.62 -2.59
N ARG A 38 13.80 -7.15 -1.39
CA ARG A 38 12.85 -7.87 -0.50
C ARG A 38 11.48 -8.00 -1.16
N SER A 39 10.71 -9.04 -0.82
CA SER A 39 9.36 -9.28 -1.37
C SER A 39 8.41 -8.11 -1.15
N ASN A 40 8.53 -7.41 -0.01
CA ASN A 40 7.77 -6.22 0.33
C ASN A 40 8.39 -4.90 -0.17
N SER A 41 9.35 -4.94 -1.09
CA SER A 41 9.81 -3.73 -1.78
C SER A 41 8.71 -3.14 -2.65
N ARG A 42 8.70 -1.82 -2.84
CA ARG A 42 7.61 -1.11 -3.54
C ARG A 42 7.38 -1.68 -4.93
N ILE A 43 8.44 -1.95 -5.68
CA ILE A 43 8.34 -2.48 -7.04
C ILE A 43 7.82 -3.92 -7.05
N LYS A 44 8.18 -4.76 -6.08
CA LYS A 44 7.70 -6.15 -6.00
C LYS A 44 6.23 -6.19 -5.57
N MET A 45 5.83 -5.37 -4.60
CA MET A 45 4.43 -5.21 -4.23
C MET A 45 3.59 -4.66 -5.39
N ALA A 46 4.08 -3.64 -6.10
CA ALA A 46 3.40 -3.11 -7.28
C ALA A 46 3.21 -4.19 -8.36
N LEU A 47 4.21 -5.06 -8.56
CA LEU A 47 4.14 -6.18 -9.50
C LEU A 47 3.18 -7.29 -9.05
N SER A 48 3.12 -7.62 -7.76
CA SER A 48 2.17 -8.61 -7.23
C SER A 48 0.75 -8.08 -7.15
N GLY A 49 0.57 -6.75 -7.14
CA GLY A 49 -0.73 -6.11 -6.92
C GLY A 49 -1.18 -6.17 -5.46
N GLU A 50 -0.28 -6.56 -4.56
CA GLU A 50 -0.54 -6.58 -3.12
C GLU A 50 -0.48 -5.17 -2.55
N THR A 51 -1.48 -4.81 -1.75
CA THR A 51 -1.55 -3.49 -1.10
C THR A 51 -0.71 -3.42 0.16
N GLU A 52 -0.49 -4.56 0.83
CA GLU A 52 0.19 -4.66 2.12
C GLU A 52 1.09 -5.88 2.18
N SER A 53 2.10 -5.83 3.05
CA SER A 53 3.01 -6.96 3.24
C SER A 53 2.34 -8.12 3.99
N LEU A 54 2.75 -9.36 3.70
CA LEU A 54 2.25 -10.54 4.40
C LEU A 54 2.43 -10.44 5.92
N ASP A 55 3.58 -9.94 6.37
CA ASP A 55 3.87 -9.76 7.81
C ASP A 55 2.87 -8.78 8.46
N THR A 56 2.55 -7.68 7.78
CA THR A 56 1.52 -6.73 8.22
C THR A 56 0.15 -7.39 8.33
N LEU A 57 -0.24 -8.16 7.30
CA LEU A 57 -1.53 -8.86 7.28
C LEU A 57 -1.62 -9.93 8.37
N LEU A 58 -0.55 -10.66 8.63
CA LEU A 58 -0.48 -11.64 9.72
C LEU A 58 -0.62 -10.97 11.09
N LEU A 59 0.07 -9.85 11.31
CA LEU A 59 -0.02 -9.09 12.55
C LEU A 59 -1.43 -8.53 12.78
N ALA A 60 -2.03 -7.94 11.74
CA ALA A 60 -3.40 -7.47 11.78
C ALA A 60 -4.39 -8.62 12.03
N GLY A 61 -4.16 -9.80 11.44
CA GLY A 61 -4.97 -10.99 11.66
C GLY A 61 -4.88 -11.51 13.09
N ILE A 62 -3.69 -11.49 13.71
CA ILE A 62 -3.52 -11.83 15.12
C ILE A 62 -4.31 -10.86 16.00
N TYR A 63 -4.20 -9.56 15.73
CA TYR A 63 -4.96 -8.53 16.44
C TYR A 63 -6.48 -8.76 16.31
N ASP A 64 -6.98 -8.93 15.09
CA ASP A 64 -8.41 -9.12 14.81
C ASP A 64 -8.97 -10.33 15.55
N ASN A 65 -8.26 -11.47 15.50
CA ASN A 65 -8.67 -12.68 16.20
C ASN A 65 -8.65 -12.50 17.72
N THR A 66 -7.60 -11.87 18.25
CA THR A 66 -7.45 -11.64 19.69
C THR A 66 -8.54 -10.70 20.23
N ASN A 67 -8.80 -9.61 19.51
CA ASN A 67 -9.81 -8.63 19.87
C ASN A 67 -11.23 -9.23 19.80
N LEU A 68 -11.50 -10.05 18.77
CA LEU A 68 -12.76 -10.78 18.66
C LEU A 68 -12.96 -11.77 19.82
N LEU A 69 -11.91 -12.51 20.19
CA LEU A 69 -11.95 -13.43 21.34
C LEU A 69 -12.23 -12.68 22.64
N PHE A 70 -11.53 -11.58 22.90
CA PHE A 70 -11.78 -10.74 24.08
C PHE A 70 -13.21 -10.20 24.10
N TRP A 71 -13.66 -9.59 22.99
CA TRP A 71 -15.01 -9.07 22.84
C TRP A 71 -16.08 -10.14 23.10
N SER A 72 -15.88 -11.38 22.61
CA SER A 72 -16.83 -12.48 22.79
C SER A 72 -17.10 -12.85 24.25
N LYS A 73 -16.18 -12.48 25.16
CA LYS A 73 -16.31 -12.72 26.61
C LYS A 73 -16.95 -11.55 27.37
N THR A 74 -17.32 -10.46 26.68
CA THR A 74 -17.96 -9.29 27.29
C THR A 74 -19.49 -9.36 27.22
N LYS A 75 -20.20 -8.51 27.97
CA LYS A 75 -21.66 -8.34 27.85
C LYS A 75 -22.08 -7.92 26.44
N ASN A 76 -21.26 -7.10 25.79
CA ASN A 76 -21.46 -6.69 24.40
C ASN A 76 -21.35 -7.90 23.45
N GLY A 77 -20.37 -8.78 23.69
CA GLY A 77 -20.23 -10.06 22.98
C GLY A 77 -21.46 -10.96 23.09
N GLN A 78 -22.00 -11.11 24.31
CA GLN A 78 -23.19 -11.94 24.57
C GLN A 78 -24.46 -11.40 23.88
N SER A 79 -24.60 -10.08 23.80
CA SER A 79 -25.73 -9.40 23.15
C SER A 79 -25.50 -9.09 21.67
N GLY A 80 -24.32 -9.40 21.13
CA GLY A 80 -23.92 -9.08 19.75
C GLY A 80 -23.66 -7.60 19.48
N ALA A 81 -23.66 -6.75 20.51
CA ALA A 81 -23.43 -5.32 20.36
C ALA A 81 -21.94 -4.98 20.15
N ASN A 82 -21.65 -3.89 19.42
CA ASN A 82 -20.31 -3.30 19.28
C ASN A 82 -19.22 -4.30 18.87
N LYS A 83 -19.51 -5.18 17.90
CA LYS A 83 -18.51 -6.11 17.36
C LYS A 83 -17.30 -5.34 16.80
N PRO A 84 -16.05 -5.72 17.13
CA PRO A 84 -14.88 -5.05 16.61
C PRO A 84 -14.79 -5.18 15.09
N LYS A 85 -14.31 -4.11 14.44
CA LYS A 85 -14.01 -4.11 13.00
C LYS A 85 -12.70 -4.86 12.74
N SER A 86 -12.59 -5.47 11.57
CA SER A 86 -11.38 -6.15 11.13
C SER A 86 -10.42 -5.15 10.50
N ILE A 87 -9.21 -5.06 11.05
CA ILE A 87 -8.11 -4.29 10.47
C ILE A 87 -7.67 -4.93 9.16
N VAL A 88 -7.62 -6.26 9.08
CA VAL A 88 -7.26 -6.96 7.82
C VAL A 88 -8.21 -6.56 6.70
N ALA A 89 -9.52 -6.55 6.94
CA ALA A 89 -10.52 -6.16 5.95
C ALA A 89 -10.32 -4.72 5.48
N GLU A 90 -9.98 -3.80 6.39
CA GLU A 90 -9.70 -2.40 6.04
C GLU A 90 -8.41 -2.27 5.21
N LEU A 91 -7.35 -3.00 5.56
CA LEU A 91 -6.05 -2.99 4.86
C LEU A 91 -6.12 -3.54 3.43
N ILE A 92 -6.90 -4.60 3.19
CA ILE A 92 -7.08 -5.18 1.85
C ILE A 92 -8.13 -4.45 1.01
N GLY A 93 -8.71 -3.36 1.54
CA GLY A 93 -9.75 -2.61 0.83
C GLY A 93 -11.06 -3.38 0.67
N ALA A 94 -11.35 -4.34 1.55
CA ALA A 94 -12.64 -5.02 1.63
C ALA A 94 -13.70 -4.06 2.20
N LYS A 95 -14.09 -3.09 1.38
CA LYS A 95 -15.21 -2.14 1.51
C LYS A 95 -15.67 -1.86 2.96
N SER A 96 -15.15 -0.79 3.54
CA SER A 96 -16.07 0.12 4.21
C SER A 96 -16.84 0.86 3.10
N GLN A 97 -18.16 0.71 3.06
CA GLN A 97 -19.05 1.27 2.03
C GLN A 97 -19.14 2.80 2.02
N LYS A 98 -18.27 3.51 2.72
CA LYS A 98 -18.16 4.96 2.55
C LYS A 98 -17.14 5.19 1.46
N ALA A 99 -17.64 5.48 0.26
CA ALA A 99 -16.90 6.29 -0.68
C ALA A 99 -16.43 7.52 0.11
N ASN A 100 -15.18 7.51 0.55
CA ASN A 100 -14.61 8.68 1.18
C ASN A 100 -14.60 9.75 0.08
N ASP A 101 -15.16 10.92 0.37
CA ASP A 101 -15.00 12.14 -0.44
C ASP A 101 -13.52 12.61 -0.52
N VAL A 102 -12.59 11.79 -0.03
CA VAL A 102 -11.15 11.99 -0.09
C VAL A 102 -10.68 11.51 -1.46
N ILE A 103 -10.44 12.47 -2.35
CA ILE A 103 -9.76 12.24 -3.61
C ILE A 103 -8.27 12.16 -3.32
N SER A 104 -7.67 10.99 -3.51
CA SER A 104 -6.21 10.82 -3.55
C SER A 104 -5.72 10.86 -4.99
N PHE A 105 -4.48 11.33 -5.19
CA PHE A 105 -3.84 11.42 -6.50
C PHE A 105 -2.54 10.64 -6.47
N ALA A 106 -2.30 9.84 -7.50
CA ALA A 106 -1.07 9.07 -7.66
C ALA A 106 0.11 9.93 -8.12
N SER A 107 -0.15 11.15 -8.61
CA SER A 107 0.91 12.08 -9.04
C SER A 107 0.52 13.55 -8.87
N GLY A 108 1.54 14.42 -8.88
CA GLY A 108 1.33 15.87 -8.90
C GLY A 108 0.63 16.35 -10.17
N GLU A 109 0.76 15.64 -11.30
CA GLU A 109 0.02 15.94 -12.52
C GLU A 109 -1.47 15.61 -12.38
N GLU A 110 -1.81 14.44 -11.81
CA GLU A 110 -3.21 14.09 -11.53
C GLU A 110 -3.85 15.12 -10.62
N PHE A 111 -3.15 15.54 -9.57
CA PHE A 111 -3.60 16.61 -8.68
C PHE A 111 -3.82 17.93 -9.45
N LYS A 112 -2.85 18.35 -10.28
CA LYS A 112 -2.96 19.60 -11.07
C LYS A 112 -4.13 19.54 -12.06
N ASN A 113 -4.34 18.39 -12.71
CA ASN A 113 -5.44 18.19 -13.65
C ASN A 113 -6.80 18.23 -12.95
N ALA A 114 -6.93 17.55 -11.82
CA ALA A 114 -8.14 17.59 -11.02
C ALA A 114 -8.40 19.00 -10.47
N ARG A 115 -7.36 19.68 -9.99
CA ARG A 115 -7.42 21.09 -9.57
C ARG A 115 -7.87 22.00 -10.71
N LYS A 116 -7.34 21.83 -11.94
CA LYS A 116 -7.74 22.64 -13.10
C LYS A 116 -9.23 22.44 -13.44
N LYS A 117 -9.73 21.21 -13.35
CA LYS A 117 -11.16 20.89 -13.54
C LYS A 117 -12.04 21.52 -12.46
N LEU A 118 -11.60 21.50 -11.19
CA LEU A 118 -12.34 22.09 -10.08
C LEU A 118 -12.36 23.63 -10.13
N LEU A 119 -11.28 24.25 -10.60
CA LEU A 119 -11.14 25.71 -10.65
C LEU A 119 -11.61 26.33 -11.98
N GLY A 120 -12.17 25.55 -12.91
CA GLY A 120 -12.80 26.07 -14.14
C GLY A 120 -11.86 26.56 -15.25
N GLY A 121 -10.55 26.32 -15.13
CA GLY A 121 -9.56 26.75 -16.14
C GLY A 121 -9.08 28.19 -16.00
N ASP A 122 -7.76 28.34 -15.81
CA ASP A 122 -6.89 29.51 -15.95
C ASP A 122 -7.47 30.92 -15.62
N GLY A 123 -7.11 31.39 -14.42
CA GLY A 123 -6.78 32.80 -14.17
C GLY A 123 -5.28 32.91 -13.90
#